data_AF-A0A1F0GD71-F1
#
_entry.id   AF-A0A1F0GD71-F1
#
_cell.length_a   1.000
_cell.length_b   1.000
_cell.length_c   1.000
_cell.angle_alpha   90.00
_cell.angle_beta   90.00
_cell.angle_gamma   90.00
#
_symmetry.space_group_name_H-M   'P 1'
#
loop_
_entity.id
_entity.type
_entity.pdbx_description
1 polymer ?
#
loop_
_entity_poly.entity_id
_entity_poly.type
_entity_poly.pdbx_seq_one_letter_code
_entity_poly.pdbx_strand_id
1 'polypeptide(L)'
;MHFISQTRYNPDSGRDEKYYRIKESFRDKLGRVRSRILLNVGFWSGLTPEEVRDVGRGLTFLQEHRDEVALFDDLFTEYSEQTRLYISKFWSEMVESGAIDISCQVIKESEAKARKMLDSESVKHTDARELGAEWMALQSIRQLRIEEFLKEQGWSDRRIKAAISMLMVRTVYCSSEFKSRAILRENSATCELVYGEGEESLGYRAMYNVAPELYAIKSELEQHLCRVTDNLFNQENRILLFDLTNFYFEGSKRSSQKAKFGRSKEKRSDCKLLVLALCINTDGFIRYSSILEGNTADPKSLPHMIEEVIAKSPLSDNSKALVVMDAGIATEENLSLIKSKGYNYLCVSRTKLKDYELTPSEESVLVNDCKGEVITLRKVQRKDENGDYYLQVNSPQKLHTEESMNGAFKERFELELTKAKQSLSRKGGTKTYEKVIER
;
A
#
# COMPACT_ATOMS: atom_id res chain seq x y z
N MET A 1 -16.94 6.12 58.78
CA MET A 1 -16.29 5.55 59.98
C MET A 1 -17.19 4.50 60.63
N HIS A 2 -16.64 3.55 61.40
CA HIS A 2 -17.44 2.60 62.19
C HIS A 2 -16.73 2.23 63.50
N PHE A 3 -17.51 1.87 64.51
CA PHE A 3 -16.98 1.40 65.79
C PHE A 3 -16.66 -0.09 65.72
N ILE A 4 -15.52 -0.48 66.29
CA ILE A 4 -15.18 -1.86 66.61
C ILE A 4 -15.09 -1.99 68.14
N SER A 5 -15.64 -3.07 68.70
CA SER A 5 -15.58 -3.35 70.14
C SER A 5 -14.82 -4.64 70.41
N GLN A 6 -13.97 -4.65 71.44
CA GLN A 6 -13.34 -5.86 71.98
C GLN A 6 -13.60 -5.93 73.48
N THR A 7 -13.97 -7.11 74.00
CA THR A 7 -14.11 -7.30 75.44
C THR A 7 -12.73 -7.25 76.10
N ARG A 8 -12.54 -6.38 77.09
CA ARG A 8 -11.31 -6.26 77.87
C ARG A 8 -11.65 -6.09 79.35
N TYR A 9 -10.76 -6.53 80.22
CA TYR A 9 -10.90 -6.32 81.67
C TYR A 9 -10.74 -4.83 82.00
N ASN A 10 -11.77 -4.22 82.59
CA ASN A 10 -11.73 -2.82 83.02
C ASN A 10 -11.20 -2.74 84.48
N PRO A 11 -10.03 -2.12 84.72
CA PRO A 11 -9.46 -1.99 86.06
C PRO A 11 -10.34 -1.21 87.03
N ASP A 12 -11.15 -0.27 86.52
CA ASP A 12 -11.92 0.67 87.33
C ASP A 12 -13.26 0.08 87.81
N SER A 13 -13.86 -0.82 87.03
CA SER A 13 -15.12 -1.50 87.38
C SER A 13 -14.95 -2.96 87.83
N GLY A 14 -13.74 -3.51 87.68
CA GLY A 14 -13.38 -4.87 88.08
C GLY A 14 -14.04 -5.98 87.27
N ARG A 15 -14.62 -5.65 86.09
CA ARG A 15 -15.37 -6.57 85.22
C ARG A 15 -14.93 -6.44 83.77
N ASP A 16 -15.24 -7.46 82.98
CA ASP A 16 -15.02 -7.45 81.53
C ASP A 16 -16.04 -6.55 80.84
N GLU A 17 -15.55 -5.50 80.18
CA GLU A 17 -16.37 -4.50 79.48
C GLU A 17 -15.94 -4.33 78.02
N LYS A 18 -16.83 -3.78 77.20
CA LYS A 18 -16.55 -3.50 75.79
C LYS A 18 -15.64 -2.28 75.67
N TYR A 19 -14.46 -2.49 75.12
CA TYR A 19 -13.52 -1.46 74.73
C TYR A 19 -13.76 -1.06 73.27
N TYR A 20 -14.14 0.19 73.04
CA TYR A 20 -14.49 0.70 71.72
C TYR A 20 -13.31 1.41 71.05
N ARG A 21 -13.22 1.24 69.74
CA ARG A 21 -12.30 1.97 68.85
C ARG A 21 -13.03 2.42 67.61
N ILE A 22 -12.74 3.62 67.14
CA ILE A 22 -13.27 4.15 65.89
C ILE A 22 -12.31 3.77 64.78
N LYS A 23 -12.84 3.15 63.73
CA LYS A 23 -12.09 2.67 62.58
C LYS A 23 -12.62 3.29 61.28
N GLU A 24 -11.70 3.65 60.41
CA GLU A 24 -11.98 4.07 59.05
C GLU A 24 -11.45 3.01 58.08
N SER A 25 -12.26 2.70 57.07
CA SER A 25 -11.88 1.86 55.95
C SER A 25 -12.07 2.65 54.68
N PHE A 26 -11.03 2.76 53.86
CA PHE A 26 -11.09 3.44 52.57
C PHE A 26 -10.35 2.61 51.52
N ARG A 27 -10.69 2.79 50.24
CA ARG A 27 -9.94 2.22 49.12
C ARG A 27 -8.92 3.25 48.64
N ASP A 28 -7.67 2.83 48.50
CA ASP A 28 -6.69 3.67 47.81
C ASP A 28 -6.98 3.70 46.29
N LYS A 29 -6.34 4.63 45.56
CA LYS A 29 -6.54 4.77 44.11
C LYS A 29 -5.97 3.60 43.28
N LEU A 30 -5.27 2.68 43.93
CA LEU A 30 -4.82 1.41 43.36
C LEU A 30 -5.83 0.27 43.64
N GLY A 31 -7.00 0.60 44.18
CA GLY A 31 -8.09 -0.34 44.46
C GLY A 31 -7.90 -1.18 45.72
N ARG A 32 -6.84 -0.97 46.50
CA ARG A 32 -6.56 -1.76 47.71
C ARG A 32 -7.33 -1.20 48.90
N VAL A 33 -8.01 -2.08 49.63
CA VAL A 33 -8.73 -1.71 50.86
C VAL A 33 -7.71 -1.50 51.98
N ARG A 34 -7.72 -0.31 52.58
CA ARG A 34 -6.93 0.03 53.76
C ARG A 34 -7.84 0.33 54.92
N SER A 35 -7.39 0.02 56.13
CA SER A 35 -8.20 0.18 57.32
C SER A 35 -7.36 0.65 58.50
N ARG A 36 -7.83 1.66 59.24
CA ARG A 36 -7.06 2.34 60.30
C ARG A 36 -7.93 2.72 61.48
N ILE A 37 -7.35 2.66 62.69
CA ILE A 37 -7.98 3.14 63.92
C ILE A 37 -7.77 4.66 64.02
N LEU A 38 -8.85 5.43 64.11
CA LEU A 38 -8.85 6.89 64.23
C LEU A 38 -8.81 7.34 65.69
N LEU A 39 -9.52 6.64 66.58
CA LEU A 39 -9.56 6.97 68.01
C LEU A 39 -9.74 5.71 68.85
N ASN A 40 -9.01 5.61 69.95
CA ASN A 40 -9.27 4.60 70.98
C ASN A 40 -10.19 5.21 72.03
N VAL A 41 -11.50 4.94 71.91
CA VAL A 41 -12.55 5.55 72.75
C VAL A 41 -12.50 5.02 74.18
N GLY A 42 -12.05 3.79 74.38
CA GLY A 42 -11.93 3.20 75.72
C GLY A 42 -13.13 2.38 76.13
N PHE A 43 -13.29 2.19 77.45
CA PHE A 43 -14.48 1.57 78.03
C PHE A 43 -15.62 2.58 77.99
N TRP A 44 -16.65 2.27 77.23
CA TRP A 44 -17.78 3.17 76.99
C TRP A 44 -19.08 2.45 77.36
N SER A 45 -19.73 2.94 78.41
CA SER A 45 -20.99 2.43 78.94
C SER A 45 -22.00 3.58 79.02
N GLY A 46 -23.26 3.30 78.66
CA GLY A 46 -24.36 4.28 78.75
C GLY A 46 -25.17 4.52 77.48
N LEU A 47 -24.72 4.07 76.31
CA LEU A 47 -25.50 4.17 75.06
C LEU A 47 -25.96 2.81 74.53
N THR A 48 -27.11 2.82 73.85
CA THR A 48 -27.63 1.67 73.12
C THR A 48 -26.81 1.40 71.85
N PRO A 49 -26.82 0.17 71.30
CA PRO A 49 -26.12 -0.15 70.04
C PRO A 49 -26.58 0.70 68.84
N GLU A 50 -27.79 1.25 68.89
CA GLU A 50 -28.32 2.15 67.86
C GLU A 50 -27.68 3.54 67.97
N GLU A 51 -27.62 4.10 69.17
CA GLU A 51 -26.97 5.39 69.41
C GLU A 51 -25.47 5.35 69.09
N VAL A 52 -24.78 4.23 69.36
CA VAL A 52 -23.36 4.04 68.96
C VAL A 52 -23.19 4.09 67.44
N ARG A 53 -24.14 3.52 66.70
CA ARG A 53 -24.14 3.55 65.23
C ARG A 53 -24.38 4.98 64.73
N ASP A 54 -25.29 5.69 65.37
CA ASP A 54 -25.63 7.07 65.01
C ASP A 54 -24.50 8.05 65.31
N VAL A 55 -23.75 7.86 66.42
CA VAL A 55 -22.47 8.57 66.62
C VAL A 55 -21.51 8.30 65.46
N GLY A 56 -21.40 7.05 64.99
CA GLY A 56 -20.55 6.70 63.86
C GLY A 56 -20.96 7.36 62.54
N ARG A 57 -22.27 7.50 62.31
CA ARG A 57 -22.82 8.22 61.15
C ARG A 57 -22.54 9.71 61.24
N GLY A 58 -22.78 10.33 62.40
CA GLY A 58 -22.51 11.76 62.63
C GLY A 58 -21.04 12.11 62.44
N LEU A 59 -20.12 11.28 62.94
CA LEU A 59 -18.68 11.46 62.71
C LEU A 59 -18.28 11.30 61.24
N THR A 60 -18.95 10.41 60.50
CA THR A 60 -18.72 10.27 59.05
C THR A 60 -19.21 11.50 58.29
N PHE A 61 -20.39 12.02 58.66
CA PHE A 61 -20.94 13.24 58.08
C PHE A 61 -20.03 14.46 58.30
N LEU A 62 -19.52 14.65 59.53
CA LEU A 62 -18.58 15.73 59.84
C LEU A 62 -17.26 15.62 59.06
N GLN A 63 -16.82 14.40 58.75
CA GLN A 63 -15.63 14.18 57.93
C GLN A 63 -15.86 14.51 56.47
N GLU A 64 -17.01 14.15 55.91
CA GLU A 64 -17.35 14.42 54.51
C GLU A 64 -17.59 15.91 54.24
N HIS A 65 -18.07 16.66 55.23
CA HIS A 65 -18.45 18.07 55.10
C HIS A 65 -17.51 19.03 55.86
N ARG A 66 -16.26 18.60 56.14
CA ARG A 66 -15.28 19.36 56.96
C ARG A 66 -14.95 20.75 56.40
N ASP A 67 -14.96 20.89 55.06
CA ASP A 67 -14.61 22.13 54.36
C ASP A 67 -15.83 22.98 53.99
N GLU A 68 -17.04 22.55 54.38
CA GLU A 68 -18.29 23.26 54.12
C GLU A 68 -18.71 24.08 55.35
N VAL A 69 -19.08 25.34 55.14
CA VAL A 69 -19.65 26.17 56.21
C VAL A 69 -21.09 25.70 56.45
N ALA A 70 -21.37 25.16 57.63
CA ALA A 70 -22.72 24.77 58.02
C ALA A 70 -23.66 25.98 57.92
N LEU A 71 -24.62 25.92 56.99
CA LEU A 71 -25.59 26.99 56.74
C LEU A 71 -26.77 27.01 57.72
N PHE A 72 -26.91 25.98 58.56
CA PHE A 72 -28.00 25.83 59.53
C PHE A 72 -27.47 25.27 60.86
N ASP A 73 -27.90 25.86 61.99
CA ASP A 73 -27.49 25.49 63.35
C ASP A 73 -28.09 24.16 63.86
N ASP A 74 -28.90 23.49 63.04
CA ASP A 74 -29.68 22.30 63.38
C ASP A 74 -29.11 21.00 62.78
N LEU A 75 -27.78 20.87 62.74
CA LEU A 75 -27.16 19.59 62.42
C LEU A 75 -27.32 18.66 63.64
N PHE A 76 -27.99 17.52 63.44
CA PHE A 76 -28.20 16.43 64.41
C PHE A 76 -29.36 16.58 65.41
N THR A 77 -30.36 17.45 65.17
CA THR A 77 -31.52 17.64 66.08
C THR A 77 -32.41 16.40 66.24
N GLU A 78 -32.34 15.46 65.30
CA GLU A 78 -33.04 14.17 65.35
C GLU A 78 -32.38 13.16 66.32
N TYR A 79 -31.16 13.42 66.79
CA TYR A 79 -30.42 12.53 67.68
C TYR A 79 -30.55 12.93 69.15
N SER A 80 -30.43 11.95 70.06
CA SER A 80 -30.47 12.21 71.50
C SER A 80 -29.36 13.19 71.92
N GLU A 81 -29.63 13.97 72.97
CA GLU A 81 -28.70 14.98 73.50
C GLU A 81 -27.33 14.36 73.86
N GLN A 82 -27.35 13.11 74.33
CA GLN A 82 -26.15 12.32 74.62
C GLN A 82 -25.36 11.97 73.35
N THR A 83 -26.03 11.52 72.28
CA THR A 83 -25.38 11.20 71.00
C THR A 83 -24.68 12.43 70.41
N ARG A 84 -25.30 13.62 70.48
CA ARG A 84 -24.71 14.89 70.00
C ARG A 84 -23.46 15.28 70.79
N LEU A 85 -23.48 15.10 72.10
CA LEU A 85 -22.31 15.35 72.96
C LEU A 85 -21.14 14.43 72.60
N TYR A 86 -21.40 13.13 72.37
CA TYR A 86 -20.35 12.19 71.99
C TYR A 86 -19.82 12.40 70.58
N ILE A 87 -20.66 12.81 69.62
CA ILE A 87 -20.20 13.20 68.27
C ILE A 87 -19.22 14.37 68.37
N SER A 88 -19.59 15.46 69.06
CA SER A 88 -18.73 16.65 69.19
C SER A 88 -17.44 16.36 69.96
N LYS A 89 -17.53 15.56 71.04
CA LYS A 89 -16.37 15.15 71.84
C LYS A 89 -15.38 14.32 71.03
N PHE A 90 -15.82 13.20 70.44
CA PHE A 90 -14.91 12.33 69.67
C PHE A 90 -14.39 13.01 68.41
N TRP A 91 -15.18 13.89 67.79
CA TRP A 91 -14.71 14.71 66.69
C TRP A 91 -13.54 15.63 67.11
N SER A 92 -13.69 16.34 68.24
CA SER A 92 -12.64 17.23 68.75
C SER A 92 -11.37 16.46 69.10
N GLU A 93 -11.48 15.32 69.79
CA GLU A 93 -10.35 14.45 70.11
C GLU A 93 -9.64 13.90 68.84
N MET A 94 -10.41 13.61 67.79
CA MET A 94 -9.87 13.16 66.51
C MET A 94 -9.16 14.28 65.71
N VAL A 95 -9.63 15.52 65.84
CA VAL A 95 -8.98 16.70 65.26
C VAL A 95 -7.68 17.01 66.00
N GLU A 96 -7.69 17.03 67.34
CA GLU A 96 -6.50 17.29 68.16
C GLU A 96 -5.41 16.23 67.98
N SER A 97 -5.79 14.96 67.86
CA SER A 97 -4.84 13.86 67.61
C SER A 97 -4.29 13.81 66.18
N GLY A 98 -4.77 14.68 65.27
CA GLY A 98 -4.38 14.72 63.86
C GLY A 98 -4.74 13.45 63.09
N ALA A 99 -5.61 12.58 63.63
CA ALA A 99 -5.92 11.29 63.05
C ALA A 99 -6.68 11.41 61.72
N ILE A 100 -7.40 12.52 61.52
CA ILE A 100 -8.24 12.79 60.34
C ILE A 100 -7.41 13.19 59.11
N ASP A 101 -6.28 13.88 59.28
CA ASP A 101 -5.49 14.42 58.16
C ASP A 101 -4.64 13.37 57.43
N ILE A 102 -4.39 12.23 58.08
CA ILE A 102 -3.47 11.22 57.56
C ILE A 102 -4.10 10.38 56.44
N SER A 103 -5.43 10.20 56.44
CA SER A 103 -6.13 9.49 55.35
C SER A 103 -6.00 10.27 54.04
N CYS A 104 -6.19 11.59 54.07
CA CYS A 104 -5.97 12.48 52.93
C CYS A 104 -4.52 12.42 52.41
N GLN A 105 -3.53 12.37 53.31
CA GLN A 105 -2.13 12.25 52.91
C GLN A 105 -1.84 10.92 52.21
N VAL A 106 -2.33 9.79 52.74
CA VAL A 106 -2.15 8.46 52.13
C VAL A 106 -2.84 8.36 50.77
N ILE A 107 -4.00 9.01 50.60
CA ILE A 107 -4.69 9.09 49.31
C ILE A 107 -3.85 9.89 48.30
N LYS A 108 -3.33 11.07 48.69
CA LYS A 108 -2.46 11.89 47.85
C LYS A 108 -1.16 11.16 47.44
N GLU A 109 -0.54 10.42 48.36
CA GLU A 109 0.64 9.61 48.06
C GLU A 109 0.32 8.45 47.10
N SER A 110 -0.85 7.82 47.26
CA SER A 110 -1.33 6.79 46.33
C SER A 110 -1.60 7.37 44.94
N GLU A 111 -2.16 8.58 44.85
CA GLU A 111 -2.36 9.28 43.58
C GLU A 111 -1.03 9.59 42.88
N ALA A 112 -0.04 10.08 43.62
CA ALA A 112 1.28 10.35 43.09
C ALA A 112 1.97 9.08 42.55
N LYS A 113 1.75 7.93 43.21
CA LYS A 113 2.25 6.63 42.72
C LYS A 113 1.47 6.12 41.50
N ALA A 114 0.14 6.24 41.51
CA ALA A 114 -0.71 5.82 40.39
C ALA A 114 -0.40 6.63 39.11
N ARG A 115 -0.16 7.94 39.23
CA ARG A 115 0.25 8.79 38.08
C ARG A 115 1.57 8.36 37.42
N LYS A 116 2.42 7.61 38.13
CA LYS A 116 3.68 7.08 37.59
C LYS A 116 3.54 5.69 36.97
N MET A 117 2.37 5.06 37.09
CA MET A 117 2.11 3.76 36.50
C MET A 117 1.47 3.95 35.13
N LEU A 118 2.04 3.28 34.12
CA LEU A 118 1.41 3.14 32.81
C LEU A 118 0.41 1.99 32.90
N ASP A 119 -0.85 2.29 32.60
CA ASP A 119 -1.86 1.26 32.41
C ASP A 119 -1.64 0.62 31.03
N SER A 120 -1.13 -0.62 31.01
CA SER A 120 -0.87 -1.35 29.79
C SER A 120 -2.12 -1.60 28.95
N GLU A 121 -3.31 -1.67 29.58
CA GLU A 121 -4.58 -1.83 28.86
C GLU A 121 -5.06 -0.52 28.23
N SER A 122 -4.50 0.62 28.67
CA SER A 122 -4.78 1.94 28.09
C SER A 122 -3.95 2.26 26.84
N VAL A 123 -2.92 1.46 26.54
CA VAL A 123 -2.05 1.65 25.36
C VAL A 123 -2.88 1.39 24.10
N LYS A 124 -3.05 2.42 23.28
CA LYS A 124 -3.74 2.33 21.99
C LYS A 124 -2.77 2.60 20.85
N HIS A 125 -2.74 1.72 19.86
CA HIS A 125 -2.11 2.00 18.58
C HIS A 125 -3.08 2.85 17.75
N THR A 126 -2.91 4.16 17.79
CA THR A 126 -3.79 5.10 17.07
C THR A 126 -3.41 5.23 15.59
N ASP A 127 -2.17 4.94 15.24
CA ASP A 127 -1.61 5.29 13.93
C ASP A 127 -0.67 4.21 13.36
N ALA A 128 -1.22 3.01 13.17
CA ALA A 128 -0.47 1.92 12.55
C ALA A 128 -0.28 2.19 11.04
N ARG A 129 0.94 2.02 10.56
CA ARG A 129 1.32 2.22 9.15
C ARG A 129 2.11 1.03 8.59
N GLU A 130 1.89 0.75 7.33
CA GLU A 130 2.70 -0.15 6.51
C GLU A 130 4.00 0.56 6.11
N LEU A 131 5.14 -0.12 6.32
CA LEU A 131 6.47 0.44 6.08
C LEU A 131 7.30 -0.36 5.08
N GLY A 132 7.10 -1.67 5.00
CA GLY A 132 8.03 -2.58 4.33
C GLY A 132 8.19 -2.28 2.84
N ALA A 133 7.08 -2.29 2.09
CA ALA A 133 7.10 -2.07 0.65
C ALA A 133 7.42 -0.60 0.30
N GLU A 134 6.93 0.33 1.11
CA GLU A 134 7.22 1.76 1.00
C GLU A 134 8.71 2.05 1.12
N TRP A 135 9.35 1.47 2.14
CA TRP A 135 10.78 1.67 2.35
C TRP A 135 11.59 1.16 1.15
N MET A 136 11.25 -0.03 0.63
CA MET A 136 11.89 -0.57 -0.57
C MET A 136 11.69 0.33 -1.80
N ALA A 137 10.49 0.87 -1.98
CA ALA A 137 10.21 1.81 -3.07
C ALA A 137 11.06 3.08 -2.93
N LEU A 138 11.17 3.64 -1.72
CA LEU A 138 12.01 4.81 -1.47
C LEU A 138 13.49 4.54 -1.73
N GLN A 139 14.02 3.39 -1.29
CA GLN A 139 15.42 3.03 -1.56
C GLN A 139 15.69 2.90 -3.06
N SER A 140 14.73 2.33 -3.81
CA SER A 140 14.83 2.20 -5.26
C SER A 140 14.87 3.58 -5.94
N ILE A 141 13.98 4.50 -5.52
CA ILE A 141 13.95 5.89 -6.00
C ILE A 141 15.28 6.61 -5.74
N ARG A 142 15.88 6.43 -4.55
CA ARG A 142 17.17 7.03 -4.19
C ARG A 142 18.33 6.46 -5.01
N GLN A 143 18.37 5.15 -5.24
CA GLN A 143 19.37 4.54 -6.12
C GLN A 143 19.24 5.05 -7.56
N LEU A 144 18.00 5.28 -8.02
CA LEU A 144 17.70 5.89 -9.31
C LEU A 144 17.96 7.39 -9.38
N ARG A 145 18.33 8.04 -8.27
CA ARG A 145 18.68 9.47 -8.17
C ARG A 145 17.61 10.44 -8.71
N ILE A 146 16.34 10.06 -8.54
CA ILE A 146 15.21 10.84 -9.05
C ILE A 146 15.09 12.17 -8.32
N GLU A 147 15.38 12.20 -7.01
CA GLU A 147 15.32 13.44 -6.22
C GLU A 147 16.33 14.48 -6.72
N GLU A 148 17.58 14.07 -6.96
CA GLU A 148 18.63 14.94 -7.49
C GLU A 148 18.27 15.44 -8.89
N PHE A 149 17.80 14.53 -9.76
CA PHE A 149 17.34 14.90 -11.10
C PHE A 149 16.25 15.97 -11.08
N LEU A 150 15.21 15.81 -10.25
CA LEU A 150 14.13 16.78 -10.18
C LEU A 150 14.61 18.14 -9.61
N LYS A 151 15.59 18.14 -8.68
CA LYS A 151 16.24 19.37 -8.21
C LYS A 151 16.97 20.08 -9.35
N GLU A 152 17.70 19.34 -10.19
CA GLU A 152 18.38 19.88 -11.37
C GLU A 152 17.40 20.48 -12.39
N GLN A 153 16.19 19.90 -12.52
CA GLN A 153 15.10 20.45 -13.32
C GLN A 153 14.42 21.67 -12.68
N GLY A 154 14.92 22.18 -11.55
CA GLY A 154 14.41 23.37 -10.88
C GLY A 154 13.14 23.16 -10.06
N TRP A 155 12.82 21.91 -9.69
CA TRP A 155 11.64 21.65 -8.87
C TRP A 155 11.89 22.04 -7.42
N SER A 156 10.89 22.66 -6.78
CA SER A 156 10.91 22.94 -5.35
C SER A 156 10.86 21.66 -4.52
N ASP A 157 11.48 21.62 -3.35
CA ASP A 157 11.49 20.47 -2.43
C ASP A 157 10.08 19.89 -2.19
N ARG A 158 9.08 20.76 -1.97
CA ARG A 158 7.68 20.35 -1.81
C ARG A 158 7.11 19.57 -3.00
N ARG A 159 7.43 19.99 -4.24
CA ARG A 159 6.99 19.31 -5.46
C ARG A 159 7.71 17.97 -5.65
N ILE A 160 8.99 17.92 -5.30
CA ILE A 160 9.79 16.70 -5.36
C ILE A 160 9.22 15.67 -4.39
N LYS A 161 9.02 16.05 -3.12
CA LYS A 161 8.40 15.19 -2.11
C LYS A 161 7.02 14.70 -2.56
N ALA A 162 6.20 15.57 -3.15
CA ALA A 162 4.91 15.16 -3.72
C ALA A 162 5.07 14.10 -4.83
N ALA A 163 6.02 14.29 -5.74
CA ALA A 163 6.30 13.34 -6.79
C ALA A 163 6.78 11.99 -6.24
N ILE A 164 7.72 12.00 -5.29
CA ILE A 164 8.24 10.78 -4.65
C ILE A 164 7.13 10.03 -3.92
N SER A 165 6.31 10.71 -3.11
CA SER A 165 5.20 10.06 -2.41
C SER A 165 4.19 9.43 -3.38
N MET A 166 3.88 10.12 -4.48
CA MET A 166 2.97 9.59 -5.49
C MET A 166 3.57 8.39 -6.25
N LEU A 167 4.86 8.43 -6.57
CA LEU A 167 5.56 7.30 -7.18
C LEU A 167 5.55 6.09 -6.25
N MET A 168 5.90 6.27 -4.97
CA MET A 168 5.92 5.19 -3.98
C MET A 168 4.54 4.53 -3.84
N VAL A 169 3.50 5.31 -3.54
CA VAL A 169 2.16 4.76 -3.29
C VAL A 169 1.55 4.11 -4.54
N ARG A 170 1.81 4.65 -5.72
CA ARG A 170 1.28 4.07 -6.95
C ARG A 170 2.04 2.83 -7.38
N THR A 171 3.33 2.73 -7.11
CA THR A 171 4.12 1.51 -7.35
C THR A 171 3.70 0.38 -6.41
N VAL A 172 3.46 0.68 -5.13
CA VAL A 172 3.11 -0.35 -4.12
C VAL A 172 1.65 -0.80 -4.24
N TYR A 173 0.72 0.15 -4.42
CA TYR A 173 -0.71 -0.14 -4.31
C TYR A 173 -1.49 -0.06 -5.63
N CYS A 174 -0.85 0.36 -6.73
CA CYS A 174 -1.51 0.52 -8.04
C CYS A 174 -2.82 1.35 -7.99
N SER A 175 -2.87 2.34 -7.10
CA SER A 175 -4.08 3.10 -6.79
C SER A 175 -4.30 4.30 -7.72
N SER A 176 -5.56 4.74 -7.85
CA SER A 176 -5.87 6.03 -8.48
C SER A 176 -5.39 7.19 -7.59
N GLU A 177 -5.13 8.36 -8.17
CA GLU A 177 -4.67 9.57 -7.47
C GLU A 177 -5.58 9.94 -6.30
N PHE A 178 -6.90 9.74 -6.48
CA PHE A 178 -7.89 9.94 -5.42
C PHE A 178 -7.70 8.93 -4.27
N LYS A 179 -7.56 7.64 -4.58
CA LYS A 179 -7.39 6.60 -3.56
C LYS A 179 -6.01 6.67 -2.90
N SER A 180 -4.98 7.09 -3.62
CA SER A 180 -3.63 7.31 -3.09
C SER A 180 -3.67 8.27 -1.90
N ARG A 181 -4.55 9.27 -1.89
CA ARG A 181 -4.68 10.22 -0.77
C ARG A 181 -5.13 9.54 0.51
N ALA A 182 -6.13 8.67 0.42
CA ALA A 182 -6.59 7.92 1.58
C ALA A 182 -5.50 6.96 2.08
N ILE A 183 -4.81 6.27 1.16
CA ILE A 183 -3.72 5.34 1.51
C ILE A 183 -2.58 6.08 2.23
N LEU A 184 -2.15 7.23 1.71
CA LEU A 184 -1.11 8.09 2.32
C LEU A 184 -1.47 8.57 3.73
N ARG A 185 -2.76 8.70 4.03
CA ARG A 185 -3.23 9.21 5.33
C ARG A 185 -3.48 8.10 6.34
N GLU A 186 -4.00 6.97 5.89
CA GLU A 186 -4.56 5.96 6.80
C GLU A 186 -3.67 4.73 6.92
N ASN A 187 -2.94 4.35 5.86
CA ASN A 187 -2.32 3.04 5.78
C ASN A 187 -0.80 3.08 5.59
N SER A 188 -0.28 3.98 4.76
CA SER A 188 1.09 3.92 4.27
C SER A 188 2.01 4.88 5.02
N ALA A 189 3.20 4.41 5.44
CA ALA A 189 4.23 5.21 6.10
C ALA A 189 4.98 6.16 5.13
N THR A 190 4.50 6.32 3.89
CA THR A 190 5.17 7.11 2.85
C THR A 190 5.33 8.58 3.26
N CYS A 191 4.35 9.16 3.95
CA CYS A 191 4.44 10.56 4.37
C CYS A 191 5.54 10.74 5.42
N GLU A 192 5.57 9.86 6.41
CA GLU A 192 6.54 9.81 7.49
C GLU A 192 7.96 9.61 6.94
N LEU A 193 8.10 8.77 5.91
CA LEU A 193 9.39 8.53 5.24
C LEU A 193 9.90 9.71 4.40
N VAL A 194 9.00 10.46 3.76
CA VAL A 194 9.35 11.52 2.79
C VAL A 194 9.40 12.91 3.45
N TYR A 195 8.48 13.19 4.37
CA TYR A 195 8.34 14.50 5.04
C TYR A 195 8.88 14.50 6.49
N GLY A 196 9.08 13.33 7.11
CA GLY A 196 9.46 13.22 8.52
C GLY A 196 8.30 13.45 9.47
N GLU A 197 8.59 13.97 10.67
CA GLU A 197 7.59 14.25 11.73
C GLU A 197 6.66 15.44 11.42
N GLY A 198 6.82 16.10 10.27
CA GLY A 198 5.96 17.20 9.85
C GLY A 198 4.65 16.69 9.25
N GLU A 199 3.51 17.15 9.79
CA GLU A 199 2.18 16.97 9.19
C GLU A 199 2.03 17.84 7.91
N GLU A 200 2.82 17.56 6.86
CA GLU A 200 2.55 18.16 5.56
C GLU A 200 1.58 17.26 4.79
N SER A 201 0.28 17.57 4.89
CA SER A 201 -0.72 16.88 4.07
C SER A 201 -0.55 17.26 2.60
N LEU A 202 -0.37 16.25 1.75
CA LEU A 202 -0.33 16.41 0.30
C LEU A 202 -1.65 16.97 -0.21
N GLY A 203 -1.61 18.21 -0.71
CA GLY A 203 -2.77 18.86 -1.30
C GLY A 203 -3.22 18.16 -2.59
N TYR A 204 -4.53 18.07 -2.82
CA TYR A 204 -5.13 17.43 -3.99
C TYR A 204 -4.52 17.92 -5.31
N ARG A 205 -4.32 19.24 -5.46
CA ARG A 205 -3.74 19.83 -6.66
C ARG A 205 -2.30 19.36 -6.89
N ALA A 206 -1.49 19.27 -5.84
CA ALA A 206 -0.12 18.81 -5.96
C ALA A 206 -0.09 17.37 -6.48
N MET A 207 -0.90 16.48 -5.90
CA MET A 207 -0.97 15.06 -6.31
C MET A 207 -1.36 14.88 -7.78
N TYR A 208 -2.39 15.59 -8.24
CA TYR A 208 -2.88 15.48 -9.63
C TYR A 208 -1.96 16.15 -10.65
N ASN A 209 -1.12 17.10 -10.22
CA ASN A 209 -0.16 17.75 -11.09
C ASN A 209 1.12 16.93 -11.29
N VAL A 210 1.45 15.98 -10.39
CA VAL A 210 2.68 15.17 -10.49
C VAL A 210 2.82 14.50 -11.85
N ALA A 211 1.83 13.73 -12.30
CA ALA A 211 1.94 12.96 -13.53
C ALA A 211 2.08 13.85 -14.79
N PRO A 212 1.26 14.90 -14.99
CA PRO A 212 1.47 15.87 -16.07
C PRO A 212 2.85 16.55 -16.02
N GLU A 213 3.32 16.94 -14.84
CA GLU A 213 4.61 17.62 -14.68
C GLU A 213 5.79 16.69 -14.99
N LEU A 214 5.74 15.43 -14.55
CA LEU A 214 6.74 14.42 -14.91
C LEU A 214 6.71 14.11 -16.42
N TYR A 215 5.52 14.06 -17.01
CA TYR A 215 5.38 13.84 -18.46
C TYR A 215 5.94 15.01 -19.29
N ALA A 216 5.88 16.23 -18.77
CA ALA A 216 6.44 17.41 -19.44
C ALA A 216 7.97 17.35 -19.59
N ILE A 217 8.66 16.66 -18.67
CA ILE A 217 10.12 16.44 -18.68
C ILE A 217 10.49 14.99 -19.01
N LYS A 218 9.58 14.27 -19.71
CA LYS A 218 9.72 12.84 -19.99
C LYS A 218 11.04 12.49 -20.67
N SER A 219 11.45 13.26 -21.67
CA SER A 219 12.63 12.94 -22.48
C SER A 219 13.92 12.97 -21.65
N GLU A 220 14.04 13.98 -20.79
CA GLU A 220 15.14 14.18 -19.85
C GLU A 220 15.11 13.12 -18.75
N LEU A 221 13.91 12.79 -18.24
CA LEU A 221 13.73 11.76 -17.22
C LEU A 221 14.12 10.37 -17.74
N GLU A 222 13.66 9.98 -18.94
CA GLU A 222 14.05 8.71 -19.57
C GLU A 222 15.56 8.62 -19.77
N GLN A 223 16.19 9.71 -20.25
CA GLN A 223 17.64 9.74 -20.44
C GLN A 223 18.40 9.63 -19.10
N HIS A 224 17.91 10.31 -18.06
CA HIS A 224 18.48 10.21 -16.72
C HIS A 224 18.39 8.76 -16.21
N LEU A 225 17.21 8.14 -16.29
CA LEU A 225 17.00 6.78 -15.83
C LEU A 225 17.87 5.78 -16.60
N CYS A 226 17.94 5.88 -17.93
CA CYS A 226 18.82 5.04 -18.75
C CYS A 226 20.28 5.12 -18.28
N ARG A 227 20.81 6.33 -18.10
CA ARG A 227 22.19 6.54 -17.66
C ARG A 227 22.44 5.99 -16.26
N VAL A 228 21.49 6.16 -15.33
CA VAL A 228 21.66 5.67 -13.97
C VAL A 228 21.60 4.13 -13.94
N THR A 229 20.67 3.51 -14.66
CA THR A 229 20.57 2.04 -14.73
C THR A 229 21.77 1.43 -15.45
N ASP A 230 22.28 2.08 -16.51
CA ASP A 230 23.48 1.62 -17.22
C ASP A 230 24.69 1.55 -16.28
N ASN A 231 24.85 2.57 -15.43
CA ASN A 231 25.94 2.60 -14.46
C ASN A 231 25.73 1.63 -13.30
N LEU A 232 24.51 1.47 -12.81
CA LEU A 232 24.20 0.57 -11.69
C LEU A 232 24.39 -0.90 -12.06
N PHE A 233 24.05 -1.28 -13.29
CA PHE A 233 24.05 -2.67 -13.75
C PHE A 233 25.14 -2.98 -14.79
N ASN A 234 25.98 -2.00 -15.14
CA ASN A 234 27.03 -2.10 -16.16
C ASN A 234 26.52 -2.67 -17.50
N GLN A 235 25.46 -2.07 -18.03
CA GLN A 235 24.72 -2.60 -19.18
C GLN A 235 25.37 -2.26 -20.52
N GLU A 236 25.56 -3.26 -21.37
CA GLU A 236 26.14 -3.07 -22.70
C GLU A 236 25.11 -2.70 -23.78
N ASN A 237 23.79 -2.65 -23.47
CA ASN A 237 22.67 -2.23 -24.34
C ASN A 237 22.74 -2.65 -25.82
N ARG A 238 23.30 -3.83 -26.11
CA ARG A 238 23.51 -4.33 -27.48
C ARG A 238 22.23 -4.79 -28.17
N ILE A 239 21.19 -5.14 -27.41
CA ILE A 239 19.92 -5.66 -27.91
C ILE A 239 18.80 -4.78 -27.38
N LEU A 240 17.96 -4.30 -28.30
CA LEU A 240 16.80 -3.46 -28.01
C LEU A 240 15.54 -4.20 -28.43
N LEU A 241 14.68 -4.51 -27.47
CA LEU A 241 13.42 -5.20 -27.69
C LEU A 241 12.31 -4.16 -27.84
N PHE A 242 11.65 -4.16 -28.98
CA PHE A 242 10.51 -3.28 -29.26
C PHE A 242 9.21 -4.07 -29.23
N ASP A 243 8.28 -3.61 -28.41
CA ASP A 243 6.91 -4.14 -28.37
C ASP A 243 5.88 -3.00 -28.40
N LEU A 244 4.72 -3.32 -28.99
CA LEU A 244 3.53 -2.48 -28.95
C LEU A 244 2.47 -3.18 -28.11
N THR A 245 2.09 -2.53 -27.02
CA THR A 245 0.96 -2.94 -26.21
C THR A 245 -0.17 -1.93 -26.31
N ASN A 246 -1.41 -2.35 -26.03
CA ASN A 246 -2.55 -1.46 -26.00
C ASN A 246 -3.21 -1.43 -24.62
N PHE A 247 -3.66 -0.25 -24.23
CA PHE A 247 -4.46 -0.03 -23.04
C PHE A 247 -5.84 0.43 -23.47
N TYR A 248 -6.86 0.07 -22.71
CA TYR A 248 -8.21 0.57 -22.90
C TYR A 248 -8.65 1.42 -21.70
N PHE A 249 -9.62 2.29 -21.94
CA PHE A 249 -10.28 3.04 -20.89
C PHE A 249 -11.66 2.47 -20.63
N GLU A 250 -11.98 2.21 -19.37
CA GLU A 250 -13.35 1.91 -18.94
C GLU A 250 -14.26 3.14 -19.04
N GLY A 251 -13.69 4.34 -18.87
CA GLY A 251 -14.40 5.61 -19.05
C GLY A 251 -14.53 6.01 -20.53
N SER A 252 -15.52 6.86 -20.82
CA SER A 252 -15.88 7.20 -22.21
C SER A 252 -14.80 7.95 -23.02
N LYS A 253 -13.89 8.67 -22.34
CA LYS A 253 -12.81 9.49 -22.95
C LYS A 253 -13.26 10.27 -24.21
N ARG A 254 -14.45 10.87 -24.15
CA ARG A 254 -15.08 11.54 -25.30
C ARG A 254 -14.22 12.68 -25.86
N SER A 255 -13.60 13.47 -24.99
CA SER A 255 -12.76 14.61 -25.36
C SER A 255 -11.31 14.27 -25.73
N SER A 256 -10.92 12.98 -25.70
CA SER A 256 -9.56 12.58 -26.06
C SER A 256 -9.41 12.47 -27.58
N GLN A 257 -8.43 13.18 -28.14
CA GLN A 257 -8.07 13.12 -29.56
C GLN A 257 -7.25 11.87 -29.91
N LYS A 258 -6.39 11.41 -28.99
CA LYS A 258 -5.54 10.22 -29.20
C LYS A 258 -6.29 8.90 -28.99
N ALA A 259 -7.27 8.85 -28.09
CA ALA A 259 -7.94 7.59 -27.75
C ALA A 259 -9.01 7.23 -28.80
N LYS A 260 -8.84 6.06 -29.45
CA LYS A 260 -9.69 5.61 -30.56
C LYS A 260 -10.11 4.15 -30.38
N PHE A 261 -11.27 3.76 -30.91
CA PHE A 261 -11.68 2.35 -30.96
C PHE A 261 -10.78 1.56 -31.91
N GLY A 262 -10.50 0.31 -31.59
CA GLY A 262 -9.65 -0.56 -32.40
C GLY A 262 -9.66 -1.99 -31.88
N ARG A 263 -8.79 -2.83 -32.43
CA ARG A 263 -8.66 -4.22 -32.01
C ARG A 263 -7.85 -4.32 -30.71
N SER A 264 -8.55 -4.42 -29.58
CA SER A 264 -7.94 -4.63 -28.27
C SER A 264 -7.33 -6.03 -28.16
N LYS A 265 -6.16 -6.16 -27.50
CA LYS A 265 -5.59 -7.48 -27.16
C LYS A 265 -6.52 -8.27 -26.22
N GLU A 266 -7.29 -7.57 -25.40
CA GLU A 266 -8.32 -8.13 -24.50
C GLU A 266 -9.70 -8.30 -25.15
N LYS A 267 -9.81 -8.11 -26.47
CA LYS A 267 -11.05 -8.27 -27.26
C LYS A 267 -12.21 -7.35 -26.83
N ARG A 268 -11.90 -6.24 -26.14
CA ARG A 268 -12.86 -5.16 -25.82
C ARG A 268 -12.98 -4.20 -27.02
N SER A 269 -14.07 -4.32 -27.78
CA SER A 269 -14.41 -3.41 -28.89
C SER A 269 -15.25 -2.21 -28.44
N ASP A 270 -15.79 -2.26 -27.22
CA ASP A 270 -16.63 -1.24 -26.58
C ASP A 270 -15.85 -0.09 -25.93
N CYS A 271 -14.52 -0.23 -25.81
CA CYS A 271 -13.66 0.73 -25.13
C CYS A 271 -12.70 1.44 -26.11
N LYS A 272 -12.45 2.72 -25.86
CA LYS A 272 -11.38 3.45 -26.57
C LYS A 272 -10.01 3.00 -26.09
N LEU A 273 -9.08 2.91 -27.02
CA LEU A 273 -7.72 2.41 -26.81
C LEU A 273 -6.67 3.51 -26.97
N LEU A 274 -5.52 3.30 -26.33
CA LEU A 274 -4.24 3.89 -26.66
C LEU A 274 -3.22 2.79 -26.90
N VAL A 275 -2.21 3.09 -27.70
CA VAL A 275 -1.09 2.17 -27.94
C VAL A 275 0.13 2.72 -27.19
N LEU A 276 0.77 1.88 -26.39
CA LEU A 276 2.07 2.15 -25.80
C LEU A 276 3.12 1.42 -26.62
N ALA A 277 4.03 2.19 -27.19
CA ALA A 277 5.26 1.67 -27.72
C ALA A 277 6.33 1.70 -26.64
N LEU A 278 7.00 0.56 -26.47
CA LEU A 278 8.03 0.40 -25.45
C LEU A 278 9.28 -0.20 -26.08
N CYS A 279 10.41 0.40 -25.76
CA CYS A 279 11.73 -0.16 -26.03
C CYS A 279 12.37 -0.53 -24.70
N ILE A 280 12.75 -1.79 -24.54
CA ILE A 280 13.47 -2.29 -23.36
C ILE A 280 14.79 -2.93 -23.77
N ASN A 281 15.73 -3.03 -22.83
CA ASN A 281 16.91 -3.88 -23.00
C ASN A 281 16.65 -5.31 -22.51
N THR A 282 17.66 -6.18 -22.63
CA THR A 282 17.58 -7.60 -22.23
C THR A 282 17.32 -7.81 -20.75
N ASP A 283 17.69 -6.83 -19.91
CA ASP A 283 17.48 -6.88 -18.46
C ASP A 283 16.09 -6.33 -18.06
N GLY A 284 15.30 -5.87 -19.03
CA GLY A 284 13.94 -5.38 -18.82
C GLY A 284 13.82 -3.90 -18.46
N PHE A 285 14.92 -3.13 -18.51
CA PHE A 285 14.84 -1.67 -18.28
C PHE A 285 14.28 -0.96 -19.49
N ILE A 286 13.36 -0.03 -19.23
CA ILE A 286 12.76 0.83 -20.25
C ILE A 286 13.81 1.81 -20.73
N ARG A 287 14.13 1.72 -22.02
CA ARG A 287 15.02 2.66 -22.72
C ARG A 287 14.25 3.82 -23.32
N TYR A 288 13.01 3.55 -23.72
CA TYR A 288 12.14 4.54 -24.31
C TYR A 288 10.68 4.11 -24.26
N SER A 289 9.79 5.08 -24.10
CA SER A 289 8.35 4.85 -24.18
C SER A 289 7.66 5.91 -25.04
N SER A 290 6.55 5.58 -25.69
CA SER A 290 5.73 6.56 -26.40
C SER A 290 4.26 6.17 -26.42
N ILE A 291 3.39 7.16 -26.19
CA ILE A 291 1.93 6.98 -26.20
C ILE A 291 1.40 7.42 -27.56
N LEU A 292 1.01 6.43 -28.36
CA LEU A 292 0.47 6.56 -29.69
C LEU A 292 -1.07 6.56 -29.67
N GLU A 293 -1.65 6.97 -30.78
CA GLU A 293 -3.09 6.94 -30.97
C GLU A 293 -3.63 5.50 -30.94
N GLY A 294 -4.86 5.35 -30.45
CA GLY A 294 -5.57 4.07 -30.55
C GLY A 294 -5.70 3.63 -32.02
N ASN A 295 -5.73 2.32 -32.24
CA ASN A 295 -5.83 1.72 -33.57
C ASN A 295 -4.65 1.99 -34.51
N THR A 296 -3.49 2.41 -33.97
CA THR A 296 -2.24 2.47 -34.74
C THR A 296 -1.72 1.05 -34.94
N ALA A 297 -1.94 0.47 -36.13
CA ALA A 297 -1.46 -0.87 -36.49
C ALA A 297 -0.01 -0.85 -37.00
N ASP A 298 0.36 0.19 -37.75
CA ASP A 298 1.72 0.42 -38.25
C ASP A 298 2.25 1.71 -37.63
N PRO A 299 3.32 1.66 -36.83
CA PRO A 299 3.83 2.88 -36.23
C PRO A 299 4.65 3.60 -37.30
N LYS A 300 4.02 4.55 -37.98
CA LYS A 300 4.75 5.66 -38.64
C LYS A 300 5.69 6.38 -37.67
N SER A 301 5.49 6.17 -36.36
CA SER A 301 6.29 6.68 -35.27
C SER A 301 7.52 5.83 -34.91
N LEU A 302 7.60 4.54 -35.30
CA LEU A 302 8.78 3.69 -35.03
C LEU A 302 10.10 4.34 -35.52
N PRO A 303 10.13 4.93 -36.73
CA PRO A 303 11.25 5.76 -37.19
C PRO A 303 11.77 6.75 -36.16
N HIS A 304 10.85 7.53 -35.60
CA HIS A 304 11.17 8.59 -34.64
C HIS A 304 11.64 8.01 -33.31
N MET A 305 11.03 6.90 -32.86
CA MET A 305 11.45 6.22 -31.62
C MET A 305 12.87 5.68 -31.73
N ILE A 306 13.18 5.04 -32.86
CA ILE A 306 14.52 4.51 -33.11
C ILE A 306 15.51 5.67 -33.11
N GLU A 307 15.23 6.78 -33.81
CA GLU A 307 16.07 7.98 -33.77
C GLU A 307 16.28 8.53 -32.35
N GLU A 308 15.23 8.64 -31.54
CA GLU A 308 15.33 9.14 -30.17
C GLU A 308 16.09 8.18 -29.24
N VAL A 309 15.89 6.86 -29.37
CA VAL A 309 16.64 5.84 -28.62
C VAL A 309 18.12 5.87 -29.00
N ILE A 310 18.42 5.98 -30.29
CA ILE A 310 19.77 6.06 -30.84
C ILE A 310 20.52 7.27 -30.30
N ALA A 311 19.90 8.45 -30.38
CA ALA A 311 20.51 9.69 -29.91
C ALA A 311 20.82 9.65 -28.40
N LYS A 312 20.08 8.84 -27.64
CA LYS A 312 20.14 8.76 -26.18
C LYS A 312 20.94 7.57 -25.64
N SER A 313 21.38 6.63 -26.47
CA SER A 313 22.17 5.46 -26.05
C SER A 313 23.25 5.09 -27.08
N PRO A 314 24.31 5.93 -27.23
CA PRO A 314 25.47 5.54 -28.01
C PRO A 314 26.19 4.38 -27.30
N LEU A 315 26.40 3.29 -28.02
CA LEU A 315 27.28 2.20 -27.57
C LEU A 315 28.71 2.72 -27.49
N SER A 316 29.45 2.34 -26.45
CA SER A 316 30.82 2.80 -26.18
C SER A 316 31.80 2.54 -27.31
N ASP A 317 31.53 1.53 -28.13
CA ASP A 317 32.48 0.98 -29.10
C ASP A 317 32.11 1.28 -30.56
N ASN A 318 31.19 2.22 -30.83
CA ASN A 318 30.61 2.45 -32.17
C ASN A 318 29.95 1.20 -32.82
N SER A 319 29.80 0.11 -32.07
CA SER A 319 29.01 -1.04 -32.48
C SER A 319 27.53 -0.64 -32.54
N LYS A 320 26.75 -1.28 -33.42
CA LYS A 320 25.35 -0.92 -33.64
C LYS A 320 24.44 -1.94 -32.98
N ALA A 321 23.46 -1.45 -32.22
CA ALA A 321 22.53 -2.29 -31.49
C ALA A 321 21.67 -3.14 -32.46
N LEU A 322 21.29 -4.33 -32.00
CA LEU A 322 20.34 -5.20 -32.67
C LEU A 322 18.91 -4.84 -32.21
N VAL A 323 18.09 -4.40 -33.16
CA VAL A 323 16.68 -4.07 -32.92
C VAL A 323 15.82 -5.31 -33.14
N VAL A 324 15.20 -5.82 -32.08
CA VAL A 324 14.30 -6.97 -32.13
C VAL A 324 12.86 -6.46 -32.11
N MET A 325 12.04 -6.92 -33.06
CA MET A 325 10.64 -6.49 -33.15
C MET A 325 9.71 -7.59 -33.67
N ASP A 326 8.43 -7.48 -33.31
CA ASP A 326 7.39 -8.39 -33.77
C ASP A 326 7.03 -8.16 -35.26
N ALA A 327 6.49 -9.20 -35.90
CA ALA A 327 6.04 -9.20 -37.30
C ALA A 327 5.02 -8.10 -37.59
N GLY A 328 4.19 -7.72 -36.61
CA GLY A 328 3.21 -6.65 -36.78
C GLY A 328 3.84 -5.29 -37.07
N ILE A 329 5.10 -5.09 -36.68
CA ILE A 329 5.80 -3.80 -36.71
C ILE A 329 6.87 -3.76 -37.82
N ALA A 330 7.33 -4.94 -38.24
CA ALA A 330 8.34 -5.14 -39.27
C ALA A 330 7.77 -4.93 -40.69
N THR A 331 7.41 -3.70 -41.03
CA THR A 331 7.11 -3.29 -42.42
C THR A 331 8.41 -3.03 -43.18
N GLU A 332 8.42 -3.21 -44.50
CA GLU A 332 9.60 -2.98 -45.35
C GLU A 332 10.16 -1.55 -45.22
N GLU A 333 9.26 -0.55 -45.04
CA GLU A 333 9.65 0.84 -44.78
C GLU A 333 10.44 0.98 -43.47
N ASN A 334 9.96 0.34 -42.39
CA ASN A 334 10.64 0.36 -41.08
C ASN A 334 11.99 -0.36 -41.14
N LEU A 335 12.06 -1.52 -41.80
CA LEU A 335 13.29 -2.31 -41.95
C LEU A 335 14.35 -1.57 -42.77
N SER A 336 13.94 -0.96 -43.89
CA SER A 336 14.81 -0.15 -44.73
C SER A 336 15.35 1.07 -43.98
N LEU A 337 14.53 1.68 -43.14
CA LEU A 337 14.96 2.81 -42.31
C LEU A 337 16.00 2.38 -41.27
N ILE A 338 15.77 1.28 -40.54
CA ILE A 338 16.72 0.77 -39.54
C ILE A 338 18.09 0.53 -40.18
N LYS A 339 18.12 -0.09 -41.37
CA LYS A 339 19.34 -0.28 -42.17
C LYS A 339 19.97 1.02 -42.60
N SER A 340 19.19 1.99 -43.09
CA SER A 340 19.72 3.30 -43.52
C SER A 340 20.39 4.06 -42.38
N LYS A 341 19.91 3.87 -41.14
CA LYS A 341 20.50 4.40 -39.92
C LYS A 341 21.68 3.56 -39.41
N GLY A 342 21.90 2.40 -40.03
CA GLY A 342 23.03 1.53 -39.79
C GLY A 342 22.80 0.38 -38.82
N TYR A 343 21.59 0.24 -38.28
CA TYR A 343 21.29 -0.76 -37.26
C TYR A 343 21.00 -2.13 -37.87
N ASN A 344 21.27 -3.16 -37.10
CA ASN A 344 20.85 -4.52 -37.43
C ASN A 344 19.45 -4.74 -36.86
N TYR A 345 18.66 -5.61 -37.48
CA TYR A 345 17.36 -6.01 -36.96
C TYR A 345 17.18 -7.52 -36.91
N LEU A 346 16.26 -7.94 -36.05
CA LEU A 346 15.72 -9.28 -35.99
C LEU A 346 14.20 -9.19 -35.89
N CYS A 347 13.49 -9.78 -36.85
CA CYS A 347 12.04 -9.81 -36.86
C CYS A 347 11.50 -11.12 -37.41
N VAL A 348 10.26 -11.44 -37.05
CA VAL A 348 9.53 -12.56 -37.66
C VAL A 348 9.01 -12.12 -39.02
N SER A 349 9.35 -12.89 -40.07
CA SER A 349 8.86 -12.61 -41.43
C SER A 349 7.34 -12.73 -41.49
N ARG A 350 6.67 -11.69 -42.03
CA ARG A 350 5.21 -11.70 -42.28
C ARG A 350 4.82 -12.64 -43.42
N THR A 351 5.74 -12.87 -44.36
CA THR A 351 5.54 -13.73 -45.54
C THR A 351 6.26 -15.07 -45.38
N LYS A 352 5.57 -16.16 -45.71
CA LYS A 352 6.20 -17.47 -45.84
C LYS A 352 7.15 -17.43 -47.05
N LEU A 353 8.42 -17.77 -46.82
CA LEU A 353 9.39 -17.93 -47.91
C LEU A 353 8.96 -19.07 -48.82
N LYS A 354 8.86 -18.80 -50.12
CA LYS A 354 8.54 -19.79 -51.15
C LYS A 354 9.80 -20.26 -51.89
N ASP A 355 10.68 -19.33 -52.24
CA ASP A 355 11.88 -19.60 -53.03
C ASP A 355 13.14 -19.34 -52.17
N TYR A 356 13.57 -20.36 -51.44
CA TYR A 356 14.77 -20.30 -50.59
C TYR A 356 15.69 -21.48 -50.87
N GLU A 357 16.99 -21.23 -50.79
CA GLU A 357 18.00 -22.29 -50.79
C GLU A 357 18.59 -22.44 -49.40
N LEU A 358 18.69 -23.68 -48.95
CA LEU A 358 19.43 -23.99 -47.74
C LEU A 358 20.91 -23.83 -48.08
N THR A 359 21.59 -22.92 -47.39
CA THR A 359 23.04 -22.79 -47.52
C THR A 359 23.69 -24.14 -47.17
N PRO A 360 24.55 -24.73 -48.02
CA PRO A 360 25.13 -26.06 -47.81
C PRO A 360 26.23 -26.11 -46.73
N SER A 361 26.10 -25.32 -45.67
CA SER A 361 27.07 -25.26 -44.56
C SER A 361 26.44 -25.71 -43.25
N GLU A 362 27.16 -26.57 -42.54
CA GLU A 362 26.83 -27.31 -41.31
C GLU A 362 26.68 -26.45 -40.04
N GLU A 363 26.50 -25.13 -40.15
CA GLU A 363 26.38 -24.23 -39.00
C GLU A 363 24.95 -24.21 -38.44
N SER A 364 24.43 -25.37 -38.03
CA SER A 364 23.24 -25.40 -37.19
C SER A 364 23.62 -25.05 -35.76
N VAL A 365 23.10 -23.94 -35.23
CA VAL A 365 23.30 -23.57 -33.84
C VAL A 365 22.19 -24.20 -33.00
N LEU A 366 22.58 -24.96 -31.98
CA LEU A 366 21.67 -25.49 -30.98
C LEU A 366 21.59 -24.51 -29.81
N VAL A 367 20.38 -24.07 -29.49
CA VAL A 367 20.11 -23.15 -28.38
C VAL A 367 19.07 -23.80 -27.49
N ASN A 368 19.30 -23.78 -26.17
CA ASN A 368 18.30 -24.25 -25.23
C ASN A 368 17.34 -23.12 -24.84
N ASP A 369 16.04 -23.41 -24.77
CA ASP A 369 15.06 -22.47 -24.22
C ASP A 369 15.15 -22.39 -22.68
N CYS A 370 14.34 -21.52 -22.07
CA CYS A 370 14.30 -21.36 -20.60
C CYS A 370 13.84 -22.63 -19.85
N LYS A 371 13.34 -23.65 -20.55
CA LYS A 371 12.92 -24.93 -20.01
C LYS A 371 13.94 -26.05 -20.29
N GLY A 372 15.06 -25.73 -20.96
CA GLY A 372 16.12 -26.67 -21.29
C GLY A 372 15.91 -27.41 -22.61
N GLU A 373 14.92 -27.04 -23.42
CA GLU A 373 14.59 -27.72 -24.68
C GLU A 373 15.43 -27.20 -25.84
N VAL A 374 15.85 -28.11 -26.72
CA VAL A 374 16.76 -27.79 -27.82
C VAL A 374 16.01 -27.16 -29.01
N ILE A 375 16.40 -25.96 -29.38
CA ILE A 375 15.99 -25.23 -30.59
C ILE A 375 17.13 -25.27 -31.59
N THR A 376 16.85 -25.70 -32.83
CA THR A 376 17.84 -25.69 -33.92
C THR A 376 17.64 -24.46 -34.79
N LEU A 377 18.69 -23.66 -34.96
CA LEU A 377 18.71 -22.49 -35.83
C LEU A 377 19.58 -22.79 -37.06
N ARG A 378 19.05 -22.57 -38.26
CA ARG A 378 19.80 -22.72 -39.52
C ARG A 378 19.67 -21.47 -40.37
N LYS A 379 20.78 -21.02 -40.95
CA LYS A 379 20.79 -19.88 -41.87
C LYS A 379 20.25 -20.29 -43.25
N VAL A 380 19.35 -19.48 -43.77
CA VAL A 380 18.70 -19.65 -45.07
C VAL A 380 18.91 -18.38 -45.87
N GLN A 381 19.34 -18.51 -47.12
CA GLN A 381 19.49 -17.37 -48.03
C GLN A 381 18.37 -17.39 -49.07
N ARG A 382 17.84 -16.21 -49.37
CA ARG A 382 16.93 -15.99 -50.49
C ARG A 382 17.77 -15.62 -51.71
N LYS A 383 17.30 -16.00 -52.91
CA LYS A 383 17.99 -15.66 -54.18
C LYS A 383 17.96 -14.17 -54.54
N ASP A 384 17.09 -13.39 -53.89
CA ASP A 384 16.97 -11.95 -54.12
C ASP A 384 18.01 -11.17 -53.30
N GLU A 385 18.78 -10.32 -53.97
CA GLU A 385 19.97 -9.56 -53.52
C GLU A 385 19.72 -8.50 -52.42
N ASN A 386 18.69 -8.62 -51.59
CA ASN A 386 18.66 -7.87 -50.34
C ASN A 386 19.51 -8.65 -49.35
N GLY A 387 20.66 -8.10 -48.94
CA GLY A 387 21.66 -8.72 -48.05
C GLY A 387 21.19 -9.18 -46.65
N ASP A 388 19.88 -9.34 -46.44
CA ASP A 388 19.28 -10.06 -45.33
C ASP A 388 19.47 -11.57 -45.49
N TYR A 389 19.59 -12.23 -44.36
CA TYR A 389 19.47 -13.68 -44.29
C TYR A 389 18.33 -14.05 -43.36
N TYR A 390 17.73 -15.20 -43.63
CA TYR A 390 16.63 -15.73 -42.84
C TYR A 390 17.17 -16.83 -41.92
N LEU A 391 16.49 -17.03 -40.80
CA LEU A 391 16.78 -18.12 -39.87
C LEU A 391 15.60 -19.10 -39.89
N GLN A 392 15.87 -20.33 -40.30
CA GLN A 392 14.97 -21.44 -40.06
C GLN A 392 15.08 -21.83 -38.58
N VAL A 393 13.99 -21.67 -37.85
CA VAL A 393 13.88 -22.03 -36.44
C VAL A 393 13.10 -23.33 -36.34
N ASN A 394 13.75 -24.40 -35.91
CA ASN A 394 13.08 -25.66 -35.62
C ASN A 394 12.94 -25.84 -34.10
N SER A 395 11.70 -25.87 -33.63
CA SER A 395 11.35 -26.09 -32.23
C SER A 395 10.25 -27.16 -32.15
N PRO A 396 10.53 -28.33 -31.52
CA PRO A 396 9.56 -29.43 -31.41
C PRO A 396 8.25 -29.03 -30.71
N GLN A 397 8.30 -28.17 -29.68
CA GLN A 397 7.10 -27.71 -28.97
C GLN A 397 6.23 -26.77 -29.80
N LYS A 398 6.83 -25.85 -30.57
CA LYS A 398 6.05 -25.01 -31.48
C LYS A 398 5.37 -25.86 -32.54
N LEU A 399 6.04 -26.90 -33.04
CA LEU A 399 5.43 -27.86 -33.96
C LEU A 399 4.19 -28.51 -33.34
N HIS A 400 4.27 -29.05 -32.12
CA HIS A 400 3.10 -29.61 -31.44
C HIS A 400 1.98 -28.59 -31.19
N THR A 401 2.34 -27.35 -30.86
CA THR A 401 1.36 -26.27 -30.66
C THR A 401 0.66 -25.92 -31.99
N GLU A 402 1.42 -25.80 -33.08
CA GLU A 402 0.89 -25.54 -34.41
C GLU A 402 0.05 -26.71 -34.95
N GLU A 403 0.45 -27.95 -34.68
CA GLU A 403 -0.31 -29.16 -35.00
C GLU A 403 -1.64 -29.19 -34.25
N SER A 404 -1.63 -28.88 -32.95
CA SER A 404 -2.84 -28.77 -32.13
C SER A 404 -3.76 -27.65 -32.62
N MET A 405 -3.21 -26.47 -32.94
CA MET A 405 -3.97 -25.36 -33.51
C MET A 405 -4.57 -25.70 -34.88
N ASN A 406 -3.80 -26.36 -35.75
CA ASN A 406 -4.29 -26.84 -37.04
C ASN A 406 -5.33 -27.94 -36.88
N GLY A 407 -5.18 -28.83 -35.90
CA GLY A 407 -6.17 -29.83 -35.53
C GLY A 407 -7.49 -29.18 -35.12
N ALA A 408 -7.45 -28.25 -34.16
CA ALA A 408 -8.62 -27.50 -33.71
C ALA A 408 -9.26 -26.67 -34.85
N PHE A 409 -8.46 -26.12 -35.76
CA PHE A 409 -8.96 -25.41 -36.93
C PHE A 409 -9.67 -26.37 -37.90
N LYS A 410 -9.08 -27.53 -38.20
CA LYS A 410 -9.69 -28.57 -39.04
C LYS A 410 -10.98 -29.08 -38.43
N GLU A 411 -11.00 -29.38 -37.13
CA GLU A 411 -12.21 -29.82 -36.42
C GLU A 411 -13.32 -28.77 -36.48
N ARG A 412 -13.01 -27.49 -36.25
CA ARG A 412 -13.98 -26.40 -36.38
C ARG A 412 -14.50 -26.28 -37.81
N PHE A 413 -13.62 -26.38 -38.80
CA PHE A 413 -13.98 -26.33 -40.21
C PHE A 413 -14.90 -27.49 -40.59
N GLU A 414 -14.57 -28.72 -40.18
CA GLU A 414 -15.40 -29.91 -40.39
C GLU A 414 -16.76 -29.81 -39.68
N LEU A 415 -16.78 -29.23 -38.47
CA LEU A 415 -18.00 -29.02 -37.70
C LEU A 415 -18.91 -27.96 -38.35
N GLU A 416 -18.34 -26.87 -38.88
CA GLU A 416 -19.10 -25.87 -39.66
C GLU A 416 -19.57 -26.43 -41.01
N LEU A 417 -18.78 -27.26 -41.71
CA LEU A 417 -19.24 -28.00 -42.89
C LEU A 417 -20.43 -28.91 -42.56
N THR A 418 -20.36 -29.60 -41.42
CA THR A 418 -21.44 -30.48 -40.95
C THR A 418 -22.69 -29.68 -40.60
N LYS A 419 -22.55 -28.53 -39.94
CA LYS A 419 -23.67 -27.60 -39.68
C LYS A 419 -24.28 -27.06 -40.97
N ALA A 420 -23.45 -26.67 -41.94
CA ALA A 420 -23.90 -26.20 -43.26
C ALA A 420 -24.68 -27.31 -44.01
N LYS A 421 -24.22 -28.55 -43.93
CA LYS A 421 -24.94 -29.71 -44.48
C LYS A 421 -26.29 -29.94 -43.79
N GLN A 422 -26.34 -29.84 -42.45
CA GLN A 422 -27.58 -30.00 -41.67
C GLN A 422 -28.55 -28.84 -41.85
N SER A 423 -28.08 -27.62 -42.12
CA SER A 423 -28.96 -26.46 -42.36
C SER A 423 -29.71 -26.55 -43.69
N LEU A 424 -29.24 -27.36 -44.65
CA LEU A 424 -29.96 -27.61 -45.90
C LEU A 424 -31.28 -28.36 -45.66
N SER A 425 -31.31 -29.31 -44.71
CA SER A 425 -32.49 -30.14 -44.42
C SER A 425 -33.42 -29.56 -43.34
N ARG A 426 -32.92 -28.71 -42.43
CA ARG A 426 -33.73 -28.09 -41.38
C ARG A 426 -34.60 -26.93 -41.90
N LYS A 427 -35.79 -26.76 -41.28
CA LYS A 427 -36.70 -25.63 -41.54
C LYS A 427 -36.15 -24.40 -40.78
N GLY A 428 -35.81 -23.32 -41.51
CA GLY A 428 -35.19 -22.10 -40.96
C GLY A 428 -33.65 -22.03 -41.03
N GLY A 429 -32.98 -23.01 -41.65
CA GLY A 429 -31.53 -22.93 -41.91
C GLY A 429 -31.19 -21.97 -43.06
N THR A 430 -30.00 -21.37 -43.02
CA THR A 430 -29.45 -20.55 -44.11
C THR A 430 -29.09 -21.44 -45.30
N LYS A 431 -29.74 -21.24 -46.45
CA LYS A 431 -29.61 -22.09 -47.66
C LYS A 431 -29.10 -21.36 -48.89
N THR A 432 -29.12 -20.03 -48.87
CA THR A 432 -28.61 -19.18 -49.95
C THR A 432 -27.09 -19.07 -49.83
N TYR A 433 -26.39 -19.37 -50.91
CA TYR A 433 -24.92 -19.40 -50.99
C TYR A 433 -24.27 -18.10 -50.51
N GLU A 434 -24.81 -16.96 -50.92
CA GLU A 434 -24.34 -15.63 -50.49
C GLU A 434 -24.36 -15.46 -48.97
N LYS A 435 -25.45 -15.87 -48.31
CA LYS A 435 -25.57 -15.80 -46.84
C LYS A 435 -24.74 -16.85 -46.09
N VAL A 436 -24.26 -17.88 -46.79
CA VAL A 436 -23.34 -18.90 -46.23
C VAL A 436 -21.90 -18.40 -46.30
N ILE A 437 -21.53 -17.61 -47.33
CA ILE A 437 -20.20 -17.00 -47.45
C ILE A 437 -20.01 -15.83 -46.48
N GLU A 438 -21.06 -15.09 -46.14
CA GLU A 438 -21.01 -13.98 -45.17
C GLU A 438 -20.78 -14.44 -43.72
N ARG A 439 -20.83 -15.74 -43.46
CA ARG A 439 -20.78 -16.35 -42.13
C ARG A 439 -19.37 -16.82 -41.80
#